data_AF-A0A928ZK62-F1
#
_entry.id   AF-A0A928ZK62-F1
#
_cell.length_a   1.000
_cell.length_b   1.000
_cell.length_c   1.000
_cell.angle_alpha   90.00
_cell.angle_beta   90.00
_cell.angle_gamma   90.00
#
_symmetry.space_group_name_H-M   'P 1'
#
loop_
_entity.id
_entity.type
_entity.pdbx_description
1 polymer ?
#
loop_
_entity_poly.entity_id
_entity_poly.type
_entity_poly.pdbx_seq_one_letter_code
_entity_poly.pdbx_strand_id
1 'polypeptide(L)' 'MKPAVFIHTSSHEILAAKVAHFSHLLFSKNLDAFDIKIIRIEDYPNFMARHGSTLLRRGREAAWYKDVPQS' A
#
# COMPACT_ATOMS: atom_id res chain seq x y z
N MET A 1 9.43 16.22 12.69
CA MET A 1 8.33 15.67 11.86
C MET A 1 8.48 14.16 11.84
N LYS A 2 7.46 13.39 12.20
CA LYS A 2 7.53 11.92 12.24
C LYS A 2 7.36 11.35 10.81
N PRO A 3 8.19 10.40 10.34
CA PRO A 3 8.02 9.82 9.02
C PRO A 3 6.74 8.98 8.94
N ALA A 4 6.16 8.86 7.75
CA ALA A 4 4.94 8.09 7.51
C ALA A 4 5.14 7.08 6.38
N VAL A 5 4.68 5.85 6.62
CA VAL A 5 4.61 4.76 5.65
C VAL A 5 3.18 4.65 5.15
N PHE A 6 3.01 4.77 3.83
CA PHE A 6 1.71 4.59 3.17
C PHE A 6 1.60 3.18 2.63
N ILE A 7 0.56 2.47 3.05
CA ILE A 7 0.20 1.16 2.52
C ILE A 7 -0.96 1.39 1.54
N HIS A 8 -0.66 1.31 0.25
CA HIS A 8 -1.67 1.38 -0.80
C HIS A 8 -2.25 -0.01 -0.99
N THR A 9 -3.56 -0.15 -0.82
CA THR A 9 -4.22 -1.46 -0.88
C THR A 9 -5.49 -1.39 -1.71
N SER A 10 -5.82 -2.50 -2.36
CA SER A 10 -7.13 -2.67 -2.98
C SER A 10 -8.21 -2.91 -1.92
N SER A 11 -9.48 -2.79 -2.30
CA SER A 11 -10.60 -3.14 -1.43
C SER A 11 -10.59 -4.63 -1.02
N HIS A 12 -9.98 -5.50 -1.83
CA HIS A 12 -9.84 -6.94 -1.51
C HIS A 12 -8.78 -7.21 -0.43
N GLU A 13 -7.72 -6.40 -0.36
CA GLU A 13 -6.57 -6.63 0.53
C GLU A 13 -6.60 -5.78 1.81
N ILE A 14 -7.51 -4.81 1.90
CA ILE A 14 -7.56 -3.85 3.01
C ILE A 14 -7.69 -4.52 4.39
N LEU A 15 -8.39 -5.65 4.48
CA LEU A 15 -8.53 -6.39 5.73
C LEU A 15 -7.17 -6.90 6.21
N ALA A 16 -6.39 -7.51 5.32
CA ALA A 16 -5.06 -8.00 5.64
C ALA A 16 -4.13 -6.84 6.07
N ALA A 17 -4.21 -5.69 5.39
CA ALA A 17 -3.45 -4.50 5.77
C ALA A 17 -3.80 -4.00 7.19
N LYS A 18 -5.09 -3.97 7.54
CA LYS A 18 -5.56 -3.57 8.89
C LYS A 18 -5.09 -4.55 9.96
N VAL A 19 -5.17 -5.85 9.71
CA VAL A 19 -4.68 -6.90 10.63
C VAL A 19 -3.17 -6.78 10.83
N ALA A 20 -2.40 -6.56 9.77
CA ALA A 20 -0.96 -6.35 9.85
C ALA A 20 -0.62 -5.09 10.66
N HIS A 21 -1.35 -4.00 10.47
CA HIS A 21 -1.17 -2.78 11.28
C HIS A 21 -1.50 -3.01 12.76
N PHE A 22 -2.60 -3.70 13.06
CA PHE A 22 -2.93 -4.06 14.44
C PHE A 22 -1.86 -4.94 15.09
N SER A 23 -1.35 -5.94 14.37
CA SER A 23 -0.23 -6.78 14.81
C SER A 23 1.02 -5.93 15.09
N HIS A 24 1.34 -4.97 14.22
CA HIS A 24 2.44 -4.03 14.45
C HIS A 24 2.26 -3.24 15.75
N LEU A 25 1.05 -2.77 16.04
CA LEU A 25 0.73 -2.06 17.29
C LEU A 25 0.96 -2.91 18.55
N LEU A 26 0.77 -4.23 18.46
CA LEU A 26 0.93 -5.13 19.60
C LEU A 26 2.38 -5.59 19.82
N PHE A 27 3.13 -5.81 18.74
CA PHE A 27 4.40 -6.55 18.82
C PHE A 27 5.64 -5.73 18.45
N SER A 28 5.49 -4.54 17.89
CA SER A 28 6.64 -3.69 17.55
C SER A 28 7.27 -3.08 18.81
N LYS A 29 8.59 -3.12 18.89
CA LYS A 29 9.36 -2.41 19.94
C LYS A 29 9.46 -0.90 19.68
N ASN A 30 9.15 -0.45 18.46
CA ASN A 30 9.40 0.92 17.99
C ASN A 30 8.12 1.52 17.36
N LEU A 31 7.04 1.63 18.13
CA LEU A 31 5.74 2.13 17.66
C LEU A 31 5.75 3.62 17.25
N ASP A 32 6.72 4.36 17.76
CA ASP A 32 6.89 5.79 17.57
C ASP A 32 7.89 6.15 16.46
N ALA A 33 8.53 5.16 15.83
CA ALA A 33 9.50 5.41 14.76
C ALA A 33 8.86 6.00 13.49
N PHE A 34 7.64 5.58 13.15
CA PHE A 34 6.89 6.07 11.98
C PHE A 34 5.38 5.86 12.14
N ASP A 35 4.60 6.64 11.40
CA ASP A 35 3.16 6.45 11.31
C ASP A 35 2.82 5.53 10.15
N ILE A 36 1.79 4.71 10.31
CA ILE A 36 1.27 3.87 9.22
C ILE A 36 -0.06 4.46 8.76
N LYS A 37 -0.18 4.71 7.45
CA LYS A 37 -1.41 5.18 6.81
C LYS A 37 -1.85 4.16 5.77
N ILE A 38 -2.95 3.47 6.03
CA ILE A 38 -3.55 2.54 5.08
C ILE A 38 -4.54 3.32 4.23
N ILE A 39 -4.37 3.30 2.91
CA ILE A 39 -5.27 3.96 1.97
C ILE A 39 -5.79 2.97 0.94
N ARG A 40 -7.07 3.09 0.58
CA ARG A 40 -7.65 2.35 -0.53
C ARG A 40 -7.34 3.07 -1.83
N ILE A 41 -6.77 2.37 -2.80
CA ILE A 41 -6.42 2.98 -4.09
C ILE A 41 -7.65 3.51 -4.84
N GLU A 42 -8.82 2.92 -4.63
CA GLU A 42 -10.09 3.31 -5.25
C GLU A 42 -10.60 4.66 -4.77
N ASP A 43 -10.18 5.10 -3.57
CA ASP A 43 -10.56 6.41 -3.02
C ASP A 43 -9.74 7.56 -3.65
N TYR A 44 -8.78 7.24 -4.54
CA TYR A 44 -7.86 8.21 -5.15
C TYR A 44 -7.84 8.07 -6.68
N PRO A 45 -8.60 8.92 -7.42
CA PRO A 45 -8.76 8.82 -8.87
C PRO A 45 -7.44 8.81 -9.66
N ASN A 46 -6.41 9.48 -9.17
CA ASN A 46 -5.10 9.52 -9.82
C ASN A 46 -4.39 8.16 -9.84
N PHE A 47 -4.63 7.28 -8.86
CA PHE A 47 -4.13 5.91 -8.91
C PHE A 47 -4.91 5.09 -9.92
N MET A 48 -6.23 5.24 -9.94
CA MET A 48 -7.11 4.54 -10.87
C MET A 48 -6.80 4.91 -12.33
N ALA A 49 -6.46 6.17 -12.60
CA ALA A 49 -6.06 6.65 -13.92
C ALA A 49 -4.77 5.99 -14.44
N ARG A 50 -3.95 5.38 -13.57
CA ARG A 50 -2.73 4.66 -13.95
C ARG A 50 -2.95 3.18 -14.22
N HIS A 51 -4.18 2.68 -14.10
CA HIS A 51 -4.50 1.30 -14.43
C HIS A 51 -4.10 0.97 -15.87
N GLY A 52 -3.35 -0.12 -16.06
CA GLY A 52 -2.81 -0.55 -17.35
C GLY A 52 -1.56 0.20 -17.80
N SER A 53 -1.12 1.23 -17.08
CA SER A 53 0.10 1.96 -17.43
C SER A 53 1.34 1.12 -17.16
N THR A 54 2.30 1.19 -18.08
CA THR A 54 3.62 0.57 -17.92
C THR A 54 4.46 1.40 -16.95
N LEU A 55 5.07 0.73 -15.97
CA LEU A 55 6.01 1.33 -15.04
C LEU A 55 7.25 0.45 -14.88
N LEU A 56 8.34 1.06 -14.43
CA LEU A 56 9.56 0.32 -14.10
C LEU A 56 9.38 -0.39 -12.76
N ARG A 57 9.26 -1.72 -12.79
CA ARG A 57 9.15 -2.61 -11.63
C ARG A 57 10.34 -3.54 -11.58
N ARG A 58 11.16 -3.43 -10.53
CA ARG A 58 12.38 -4.24 -10.34
C ARG A 58 13.31 -4.24 -11.57
N GLY A 59 13.51 -3.07 -12.18
CA GLY A 59 14.36 -2.89 -13.36
C GLY A 59 13.78 -3.41 -14.67
N ARG A 60 12.50 -3.80 -14.71
CA ARG A 60 11.79 -4.22 -15.92
C ARG A 60 10.51 -3.41 -16.09
N GLU A 61 10.12 -3.18 -17.33
CA GLU A 61 8.82 -2.59 -17.62
C GLU A 61 7.71 -3.62 -17.37
N ALA A 62 6.70 -3.22 -16.59
CA ALA A 62 5.52 -4.03 -16.33
C ALA A 62 4.28 -3.14 -16.26
N ALA A 63 3.18 -3.60 -16.86
CA ALA A 63 1.89 -2.95 -16.70
C ALA A 63 1.38 -3.12 -15.26
N TRP A 64 0.91 -2.04 -14.67
CA TRP A 64 0.31 -2.04 -13.34
C TRP A 64 -1.20 -2.22 -13.43
N TYR A 65 -1.73 -3.17 -12.67
CA TYR A 65 -3.16 -3.46 -12.62
C TYR A 65 -3.61 -3.52 -11.17
N LYS A 66 -4.69 -2.80 -10.87
CA LYS A 66 -5.21 -2.63 -9.50
C LYS A 66 -5.62 -3.95 -8.81
N ASP A 67 -6.10 -4.93 -9.60
CA ASP A 67 -6.66 -6.19 -9.10
C ASP A 67 -5.65 -7.34 -9.16
N VAL A 68 -4.41 -7.06 -9.52
CA VAL A 68 -3.35 -8.06 -9.66
C VAL A 68 -2.31 -7.80 -8.57
N PRO A 69 -1.92 -8.82 -7.79
CA PRO A 69 -0.81 -8.70 -6.86
C PRO A 69 0.46 -8.21 -7.56
N GLN A 70 1.16 -7.27 -6.93
CA GLN A 70 2.31 -6.58 -7.52
C GLN A 70 3.65 -7.07 -6.94
N SER A 71 3.70 -8.33 -6.49
CA SER A 71 4.83 -8.95 -5.77
C SER A 71 6.01 -9.37 -6.66
#